data_AF-A0A9E3WIE5-F1
#
_entry.id   AF-A0A9E3WIE5-F1
#
_cell.length_a   1.000
_cell.length_b   1.000
_cell.length_c   1.000
_cell.angle_alpha   90.00
_cell.angle_beta   90.00
_cell.angle_gamma   90.00
#
_symmetry.space_group_name_H-M   'P 1'
#
loop_
_entity.id
_entity.type
_entity.pdbx_description
1 polymer ?
#
loop_
_entity_poly.entity_id
_entity_poly.type
_entity_poly.pdbx_seq_one_letter_code
_entity_poly.pdbx_strand_id
1 'polypeptide(L)'
;MFYPVMKKSPGKRRVIAAFRHAGGMLRTAKALGAGVHPRDLYALRDAGVVDRVSRGIYRLAELPPLAEPDLVTVASRIPKAVIALVSALDFHGITTEIPHEVSIALPRGTARPRLEWPPLRIYR
;
A
#
# COMPACT_ATOMS: atom_id res chain seq x y z
N MET A 1 16.31 19.09 -16.95
CA MET A 1 15.29 18.41 -16.13
C MET A 1 15.18 19.18 -14.81
N PHE A 2 14.22 20.10 -14.71
CA PHE A 2 14.06 21.00 -13.57
C PHE A 2 13.22 20.30 -12.49
N TYR A 3 13.83 19.90 -11.38
CA TYR A 3 13.08 19.63 -10.15
C TYR A 3 12.89 20.97 -9.44
N PRO A 4 11.67 21.53 -9.35
CA PRO A 4 11.47 22.78 -8.63
C PRO A 4 11.76 22.54 -7.14
N VAL A 5 12.70 23.31 -6.60
CA VAL A 5 13.03 23.36 -5.17
C VAL A 5 11.80 23.85 -4.42
N MET A 6 11.01 22.91 -3.88
CA MET A 6 9.81 23.21 -3.10
C MET A 6 10.18 23.78 -1.73
N LYS A 7 9.64 24.95 -1.39
CA LYS A 7 9.72 25.56 -0.06
C LYS A 7 9.25 24.57 1.02
N LYS A 8 10.10 24.34 2.03
CA LYS A 8 9.87 23.38 3.14
C LYS A 8 8.81 23.94 4.11
N SER A 9 7.53 23.66 3.92
CA SER A 9 6.51 23.89 4.97
C SER A 9 6.69 22.89 6.12
N PRO A 10 6.59 23.31 7.41
CA PRO A 10 6.80 22.45 8.57
C PRO A 10 5.85 21.24 8.63
N GLY A 11 4.61 21.39 8.13
CA GLY A 11 3.66 20.27 7.99
C GLY A 11 4.17 19.15 7.08
N LYS A 12 4.85 19.50 5.98
CA LYS A 12 5.37 18.53 4.99
C LYS A 12 6.37 17.56 5.61
N ARG A 13 7.28 18.06 6.45
CA ARG A 13 8.30 17.25 7.14
C ARG A 13 7.67 16.26 8.10
N ARG A 14 6.65 16.68 8.86
CA ARG A 14 5.94 15.81 9.81
C ARG A 14 5.25 14.65 9.10
N VAL A 15 4.58 14.94 7.97
CA VAL A 15 3.92 13.89 7.18
C VAL A 15 4.96 12.89 6.65
N ILE A 16 6.04 13.36 6.01
CA ILE A 16 7.10 12.48 5.50
C ILE A 16 7.72 11.63 6.62
N ALA A 17 7.94 12.22 7.81
CA ALA A 17 8.44 11.48 8.97
C ALA A 17 7.47 10.37 9.41
N ALA A 18 6.15 10.62 9.38
CA ALA A 18 5.15 9.60 9.66
C ALA A 18 5.18 8.45 8.65
N PHE A 19 5.37 8.75 7.36
CA PHE A 19 5.57 7.71 6.34
C PHE A 19 6.83 6.90 6.62
N ARG A 20 7.97 7.54 6.89
CA ARG A 20 9.23 6.84 7.18
C ARG A 20 9.13 5.94 8.42
N HIS A 21 8.50 6.42 9.48
CA HIS A 21 8.26 5.61 10.69
C HIS A 21 7.36 4.40 10.41
N ALA A 22 6.48 4.48 9.42
CA ALA A 22 5.61 3.38 9.02
C ALA A 22 6.21 2.46 7.94
N GLY A 23 7.53 2.51 7.70
CA GLY A 23 8.19 1.72 6.66
C GLY A 23 7.98 2.26 5.24
N GLY A 24 7.66 3.56 5.13
CA GLY A 24 7.53 4.24 3.85
C GLY A 24 6.13 4.20 3.22
N MET A 25 5.16 3.53 3.85
CA MET A 25 3.80 3.39 3.35
C MET A 25 2.75 3.61 4.46
N LEU A 26 1.66 4.31 4.13
CA LEU A 26 0.57 4.56 5.05
C LEU A 26 -0.81 4.43 4.40
N ARG A 27 -1.73 3.82 5.15
CA ARG A 27 -3.16 3.94 4.89
C ARG A 27 -3.63 5.33 5.28
N THR A 28 -4.57 5.90 4.53
CA THR A 28 -5.21 7.18 4.89
C THR A 28 -5.70 7.17 6.32
N ALA A 29 -6.41 6.12 6.76
CA ALA A 29 -6.90 6.01 8.14
C ALA A 29 -5.78 6.14 9.20
N LYS A 30 -4.61 5.52 8.97
CA LYS A 30 -3.45 5.65 9.87
C LYS A 30 -2.83 7.05 9.82
N ALA A 31 -2.73 7.63 8.62
CA ALA A 31 -2.23 9.00 8.45
C ALA A 31 -3.14 10.02 9.17
N LEU A 32 -4.47 9.88 9.07
CA LEU A 32 -5.42 10.73 9.78
C LEU A 32 -5.28 10.57 11.31
N GLY A 33 -5.14 9.34 11.80
CA GLY A 33 -4.86 9.07 13.22
C GLY A 33 -3.55 9.66 13.71
N ALA A 34 -2.56 9.87 12.82
CA ALA A 34 -1.30 10.53 13.11
C ALA A 34 -1.36 12.08 12.95
N GLY A 35 -2.55 12.65 12.78
CA GLY A 35 -2.74 14.09 12.63
C GLY A 35 -2.31 14.65 11.27
N VAL A 36 -2.31 13.82 10.22
CA VAL A 36 -2.13 14.27 8.83
C VAL A 36 -3.49 14.63 8.24
N HIS A 37 -3.64 15.82 7.68
CA HIS A 37 -4.91 16.21 7.06
C HIS A 37 -5.04 15.58 5.66
N PRO A 38 -6.24 15.16 5.19
CA PRO A 38 -6.40 14.60 3.84
C PRO A 38 -5.84 15.50 2.73
N ARG A 39 -6.00 16.82 2.88
CA ARG A 39 -5.45 17.83 1.96
C ARG A 39 -3.93 17.74 1.83
N ASP A 40 -3.21 17.42 2.92
CA ASP A 40 -1.76 17.28 2.89
C ASP A 40 -1.35 16.05 2.08
N LEU A 41 -2.10 14.95 2.18
CA LEU A 41 -1.85 13.75 1.36
C LEU A 41 -2.04 14.04 -0.13
N TYR A 42 -3.10 14.75 -0.51
CA TYR A 42 -3.32 15.14 -1.90
C TYR A 42 -2.25 16.10 -2.40
N ALA A 43 -1.90 17.12 -1.61
CA ALA A 43 -0.83 18.05 -1.97
C ALA A 43 0.52 17.35 -2.13
N LEU A 44 0.84 16.36 -1.28
CA LEU A 44 2.06 15.55 -1.41
C LEU A 44 2.04 14.65 -2.65
N ARG A 45 0.89 14.08 -2.98
CA ARG A 45 0.70 13.27 -4.19
C ARG A 45 0.90 14.12 -5.44
N ASP A 46 0.22 15.26 -5.51
CA ASP A 46 0.27 16.15 -6.67
C ASP A 46 1.66 16.77 -6.84
N ALA A 47 2.42 16.89 -5.75
CA ALA A 47 3.82 17.27 -5.75
C ALA A 47 4.81 16.12 -6.05
N GLY A 48 4.33 14.90 -6.32
CA GLY A 48 5.17 13.73 -6.61
C GLY A 48 6.02 13.23 -5.44
N VAL A 49 5.65 13.58 -4.20
CA VAL A 49 6.39 13.14 -2.99
C VAL A 49 5.89 11.78 -2.52
N VAL A 50 4.62 11.48 -2.75
CA VAL A 50 4.01 10.19 -2.46
C VAL A 50 3.23 9.68 -3.67
N ASP A 51 3.29 8.38 -3.90
CA ASP A 51 2.49 7.70 -4.91
C ASP A 51 1.29 7.02 -4.27
N ARG A 52 0.17 6.97 -4.98
CA ARG A 52 -1.00 6.20 -4.56
C ARG A 52 -0.85 4.75 -5.04
N VAL A 53 -0.55 3.85 -4.12
CA VAL A 53 -0.44 2.40 -4.42
C VAL A 53 -1.81 1.80 -4.73
N SER A 54 -2.80 2.15 -3.91
CA SER A 54 -4.20 1.76 -4.12
C SER A 54 -5.12 2.74 -3.40
N ARG A 55 -6.45 2.54 -3.47
CA ARG A 55 -7.41 3.46 -2.85
C ARG A 55 -7.17 3.56 -1.34
N GLY A 56 -6.77 4.76 -0.90
CA GLY A 56 -6.50 5.10 0.49
C GLY A 56 -5.18 4.54 1.01
N ILE A 57 -4.24 4.21 0.13
CA ILE A 57 -2.88 3.76 0.46
C ILE A 57 -1.87 4.58 -0.34
N TYR A 58 -0.92 5.16 0.37
CA TYR A 58 0.13 5.99 -0.19
C TYR A 58 1.51 5.46 0.21
N ARG A 59 2.50 5.59 -0.67
CA ARG A 59 3.91 5.31 -0.41
C ARG A 59 4.77 6.51 -0.73
N LEU A 60 5.95 6.64 -0.12
CA LEU A 60 6.94 7.62 -0.57
C LEU A 60 7.41 7.29 -2.00
N ALA A 61 7.46 8.30 -2.87
CA ALA A 61 7.87 8.16 -4.26
C ALA A 61 9.38 7.89 -4.42
N GLU A 62 10.19 8.27 -3.41
CA GLU A 62 11.64 8.02 -3.40
C GLU A 62 12.01 6.54 -3.17
N LEU A 63 11.04 5.70 -2.78
CA LEU A 63 11.30 4.29 -2.50
C LEU A 63 11.38 3.47 -3.79
N PRO A 64 12.21 2.39 -3.81
CA PRO A 64 12.26 1.47 -4.92
C PRO A 64 10.88 0.95 -5.34
N PRO A 65 10.65 0.63 -6.63
CA PRO A 65 9.45 -0.06 -7.08
C PRO A 65 9.11 -1.26 -6.19
N LEU A 66 7.81 -1.48 -5.97
CA LEU A 66 7.36 -2.66 -5.24
C LEU A 66 7.66 -3.87 -6.12
N ALA A 67 8.36 -4.87 -5.57
CA ALA A 67 8.58 -6.14 -6.26
C ALA A 67 7.23 -6.82 -6.56
N GLU A 68 6.33 -6.80 -5.57
CA GLU A 68 5.00 -7.43 -5.66
C GLU A 68 3.87 -6.44 -5.35
N PRO A 69 3.51 -5.53 -6.29
CA PRO A 69 2.51 -4.48 -6.05
C PRO A 69 1.15 -5.01 -5.62
N ASP A 70 0.75 -6.16 -6.16
CA ASP A 70 -0.54 -6.81 -5.91
C ASP A 70 -0.59 -7.40 -4.50
N LEU A 71 0.46 -8.15 -4.09
CA LEU A 71 0.55 -8.69 -2.73
C LEU A 71 0.62 -7.58 -1.68
N VAL A 72 1.41 -6.52 -1.93
CA VAL A 72 1.50 -5.36 -1.03
C VAL A 72 0.14 -4.66 -0.90
N THR A 73 -0.60 -4.53 -1.99
CA THR A 73 -1.96 -3.96 -1.98
C THR A 73 -2.90 -4.79 -1.11
N VAL A 74 -2.87 -6.11 -1.27
CA VAL A 74 -3.71 -7.04 -0.51
C VAL A 74 -3.38 -7.01 0.98
N ALA A 75 -2.10 -7.17 1.34
CA ALA A 75 -1.63 -7.16 2.72
C ALA A 75 -2.00 -5.84 3.43
N SER A 76 -1.89 -4.71 2.72
CA SER A 76 -2.19 -3.40 3.28
C SER A 76 -3.70 -3.11 3.39
N ARG A 77 -4.51 -3.55 2.42
CA ARG A 77 -5.97 -3.33 2.41
C ARG A 77 -6.71 -4.29 3.34
N ILE A 78 -6.23 -5.52 3.44
CA ILE A 78 -6.91 -6.64 4.10
C ILE A 78 -5.96 -7.21 5.18
N PRO A 79 -5.73 -6.50 6.30
CA PRO A 79 -4.71 -6.86 7.28
C PRO A 79 -4.98 -8.19 8.01
N LYS A 80 -6.17 -8.79 7.84
CA LYS A 80 -6.52 -10.12 8.35
C LYS A 80 -6.25 -11.25 7.36
N ALA A 81 -5.89 -10.93 6.12
CA ALA A 81 -5.60 -11.91 5.08
C ALA A 81 -4.21 -12.51 5.28
N VAL A 82 -4.10 -13.81 5.05
CA VAL A 82 -2.83 -14.51 4.88
C VAL A 82 -2.71 -14.88 3.40
N ILE A 83 -1.60 -14.53 2.75
CA ILE A 83 -1.31 -14.97 1.38
C ILE A 83 -1.09 -16.48 1.42
N ALA A 84 -1.75 -17.23 0.53
CA ALA A 84 -1.79 -18.69 0.59
C ALA A 84 -1.70 -19.34 -0.79
N LEU A 85 -1.43 -20.65 -0.80
CA LEU A 85 -1.43 -21.51 -1.99
C LEU A 85 -0.50 -20.97 -3.10
N VAL A 86 -0.95 -20.98 -4.36
CA VAL A 86 -0.13 -20.61 -5.52
C VAL A 86 0.52 -19.25 -5.35
N SER A 87 -0.19 -18.24 -4.84
CA SER A 87 0.39 -16.90 -4.62
C SER A 87 1.50 -16.90 -3.55
N ALA A 88 1.41 -17.77 -2.54
CA ALA A 88 2.48 -17.90 -1.55
C ALA A 88 3.68 -18.67 -2.12
N LEU A 89 3.42 -19.72 -2.91
CA LEU A 89 4.47 -20.49 -3.58
C LEU A 89 5.24 -19.63 -4.58
N ASP A 90 4.53 -18.84 -5.38
CA ASP A 90 5.09 -17.92 -6.38
C ASP A 90 5.95 -16.84 -5.69
N PHE A 91 5.43 -16.21 -4.63
CA PHE A 91 6.18 -15.26 -3.83
C PHE A 91 7.50 -15.82 -3.27
N HIS A 92 7.53 -17.11 -2.93
CA HIS A 92 8.73 -17.79 -2.42
C HIS A 92 9.59 -18.45 -3.51
N GLY A 93 9.23 -18.32 -4.79
CA GLY A 93 9.97 -18.93 -5.90
C GLY A 93 9.90 -20.46 -5.93
N ILE A 94 8.84 -21.06 -5.37
CA ILE A 94 8.66 -22.51 -5.24
C ILE A 94 7.82 -23.09 -6.40
N THR A 95 7.18 -22.24 -7.20
CA THR A 95 6.41 -22.64 -8.38
C THR A 95 6.85 -21.86 -9.61
N THR A 96 6.56 -22.41 -10.80
CA THR A 96 6.68 -21.69 -12.09
C THR A 96 5.31 -21.23 -12.61
N GLU A 97 4.24 -21.51 -11.87
CA GLU A 97 2.89 -21.04 -12.19
C GLU A 97 2.78 -19.55 -11.91
N ILE A 98 2.34 -18.77 -12.90
CA ILE A 98 2.09 -17.34 -12.75
C ILE A 98 0.64 -17.14 -12.27
N PRO A 99 0.39 -16.71 -11.02
CA PRO A 99 -0.96 -16.55 -10.51
C PRO A 99 -1.68 -15.37 -11.17
N HIS A 100 -2.88 -15.61 -11.72
CA HIS A 100 -3.74 -14.55 -12.26
C HIS A 100 -4.62 -13.87 -11.20
N GLU A 101 -4.67 -14.43 -9.99
CA GLU A 101 -5.41 -13.91 -8.84
C GLU A 101 -4.57 -14.04 -7.58
N VAL A 102 -4.76 -13.13 -6.62
CA VAL A 102 -4.14 -13.26 -5.30
C VAL A 102 -4.96 -14.22 -4.44
N SER A 103 -4.37 -15.37 -4.14
CA SER A 103 -4.92 -16.38 -3.25
C SER A 103 -4.72 -15.97 -1.79
N ILE A 104 -5.83 -15.81 -1.06
CA ILE A 104 -5.80 -15.42 0.35
C ILE A 104 -6.65 -16.34 1.22
N ALA A 105 -6.17 -16.64 2.42
CA ALA A 105 -6.96 -17.22 3.49
C ALA A 105 -7.48 -16.12 4.43
N LEU A 106 -8.74 -16.21 4.83
CA LEU A 106 -9.37 -15.31 5.80
C LEU A 106 -9.99 -16.12 6.95
N PRO A 107 -9.92 -15.64 8.20
CA PRO A 107 -10.62 -16.29 9.31
C PRO A 107 -12.11 -16.43 9.04
N ARG A 108 -12.71 -17.54 9.49
CA ARG A 108 -14.16 -17.75 9.43
C ARG A 108 -14.92 -16.58 10.05
N GLY A 109 -16.05 -16.21 9.43
CA GLY A 109 -16.85 -15.04 9.83
C GLY A 109 -16.31 -13.69 9.36
N THR A 110 -15.14 -13.63 8.72
CA THR A 110 -14.65 -12.38 8.10
C THR A 110 -15.48 -12.04 6.87
N ALA A 111 -16.02 -10.82 6.83
CA ALA A 111 -16.73 -10.30 5.67
C ALA A 111 -15.83 -10.28 4.43
N ARG A 112 -16.41 -10.55 3.25
CA ARG A 112 -15.65 -10.51 1.98
C ARG A 112 -15.08 -9.10 1.77
N PRO A 113 -13.76 -8.93 1.65
CA PRO A 113 -13.16 -7.62 1.45
C PRO A 113 -13.59 -7.03 0.11
N ARG A 114 -13.81 -5.71 0.10
CA ARG A 114 -14.05 -4.94 -1.13
C ARG A 114 -12.72 -4.39 -1.63
N LEU A 115 -12.24 -4.97 -2.72
CA LEU A 115 -11.05 -4.56 -3.44
C LEU A 115 -11.35 -4.62 -4.94
N GLU A 116 -11.05 -3.54 -5.66
CA GLU A 116 -11.28 -3.45 -7.11
C GLU A 116 -10.21 -4.21 -7.89
N TRP A 117 -8.95 -4.09 -7.45
CA TRP A 117 -7.78 -4.78 -8.00
C TRP A 117 -6.71 -4.94 -6.90
N PRO A 118 -5.92 -6.02 -6.88
CA PRO A 118 -5.98 -7.21 -7.74
C PRO A 118 -7.22 -8.10 -7.49
N PRO A 119 -7.57 -8.99 -8.44
CA PRO A 119 -8.61 -10.00 -8.24
C PRO A 119 -8.19 -10.97 -7.13
N LEU A 120 -9.17 -11.44 -6.37
CA LEU A 120 -8.95 -12.23 -5.15
C LEU A 120 -9.64 -13.58 -5.22
N ARG A 121 -8.86 -14.62 -4.92
CA ARG A 121 -9.36 -15.97 -4.64
C ARG A 121 -9.30 -16.23 -3.14
N ILE A 122 -10.46 -16.41 -2.52
CA ILE A 122 -10.60 -16.41 -1.05
C ILE A 122 -10.89 -17.82 -0.53
N TYR A 123 -10.10 -18.23 0.47
CA TYR A 123 -10.19 -19.47 1.22
C TYR A 123 -10.54 -19.20 2.70
N ARG A 124 -11.13 -20.19 3.39
CA ARG A 124 -11.67 -20.05 4.77
C ARG A 124 -11.45 -21.28 5.63
#